data_AF-A0A5J4R789-F1
#
_entry.id   AF-A0A5J4R789-F1
#
_cell.length_a   1.000
_cell.length_b   1.000
_cell.length_c   1.000
_cell.angle_alpha   90.00
_cell.angle_beta   90.00
_cell.angle_gamma   90.00
#
_symmetry.space_group_name_H-M   'P 1'
#
loop_
_entity.id
_entity.type
_entity.pdbx_description
1 polymer ?
#
loop_
_entity_poly.entity_id
_entity_poly.type
_entity_poly.pdbx_seq_one_letter_code
_entity_poly.pdbx_strand_id
1 'polypeptide(L)'
;MLSSRVYILFLFIFVLLLFPDEMMSQQQREILPVATEGDTLRSDTLIADSLTLVAPAKKQPLNAPVIYEANDSIVFTKDGYAHLYGNGKVNYEKIELTAEIITMEIDSSTVFARGVSDSLNATEKGMPVFKDGDTTYETKLIRYNFKSKKGIISNLITQQNKYEQK
;
A
#
# COMPACT_ATOMS: atom_id res chain seq x y z
N MET A 1 10.49 51.04 -1.28
CA MET A 1 9.13 50.44 -1.31
C MET A 1 9.29 48.93 -1.23
N LEU A 2 9.07 48.33 -0.05
CA LEU A 2 9.16 46.87 0.14
C LEU A 2 7.99 46.19 -0.61
N SER A 3 8.29 45.13 -1.36
CA SER A 3 7.30 44.44 -2.18
C SER A 3 6.30 43.66 -1.32
N SER A 4 5.01 43.65 -1.71
CA SER A 4 3.93 42.95 -0.96
C SER A 4 4.19 41.46 -0.73
N ARG A 5 5.11 40.84 -1.47
CA ARG A 5 5.53 39.45 -1.28
C ARG A 5 6.26 39.23 0.05
N VAL A 6 6.96 40.25 0.55
CA VAL A 6 7.67 40.19 1.85
C VAL A 6 6.69 40.15 3.01
N TYR A 7 5.58 40.91 2.93
CA TYR A 7 4.55 40.92 3.98
C TYR A 7 3.78 39.60 4.06
N ILE A 8 3.53 38.94 2.92
CA ILE A 8 2.87 37.63 2.90
C ILE A 8 3.73 36.59 3.62
N LEU A 9 5.04 36.59 3.38
CA LEU A 9 5.96 35.68 4.07
C LEU A 9 6.03 35.98 5.58
N PHE A 10 6.01 37.27 5.97
CA PHE A 10 6.04 37.68 7.37
C PHE A 10 4.74 37.33 8.12
N LEU A 11 3.59 37.43 7.46
CA LEU A 11 2.29 37.05 8.01
C LEU A 11 2.20 35.54 8.26
N PHE A 12 2.79 34.72 7.38
CA PHE A 12 2.83 33.27 7.55
C PHE A 12 3.68 32.84 8.75
N ILE A 13 4.82 33.51 8.99
CA ILE A 13 5.69 33.25 10.16
C ILE A 13 5.01 33.65 11.48
N PHE A 14 4.26 34.75 11.49
CA PHE A 14 3.55 35.21 12.69
C PHE A 14 2.42 34.25 13.11
N VAL A 15 1.71 33.65 12.15
CA VAL A 15 0.67 32.64 12.42
C VAL A 15 1.26 31.35 13.00
N LEU A 16 2.48 30.98 12.62
CA LEU A 16 3.18 29.78 13.13
C LEU A 16 3.66 29.94 14.59
N LEU A 17 3.75 31.17 15.11
CA LEU A 17 4.16 31.46 16.50
C LEU A 17 2.97 31.54 17.50
N LEU A 18 1.72 31.43 17.03
CA LEU A 18 0.53 31.52 17.89
C LEU A 18 0.01 30.15 18.36
N PHE A 19 0.69 29.05 18.01
CA PHE A 19 0.36 27.72 18.52
C PHE A 19 1.26 27.39 19.72
N PRO A 20 0.73 27.31 20.95
CA PRO A 20 1.48 26.80 22.10
C PRO A 20 1.74 25.30 21.92
N ASP A 21 3.02 24.90 21.94
CA ASP A 21 3.42 23.51 22.06
C ASP A 21 3.03 22.98 23.45
N GLU A 22 1.82 22.45 23.58
CA GLU A 22 1.41 21.68 24.75
C GLU A 22 2.11 20.31 24.72
N MET A 23 3.36 20.29 25.19
CA MET A 23 4.08 19.05 25.51
C MET A 23 3.55 18.50 26.84
N MET A 24 2.66 17.51 26.79
CA MET A 24 2.31 16.75 27.98
C MET A 24 3.47 15.82 28.39
N SER A 25 4.09 16.17 29.52
CA SER A 25 5.01 15.34 30.30
C SER A 25 4.24 14.17 30.92
N GLN A 26 4.49 12.95 30.46
CA GLN A 26 4.03 11.75 31.16
C GLN A 26 5.11 11.31 32.17
N GLN A 27 4.77 11.53 33.43
CA GLN A 27 5.55 11.24 34.63
C GLN A 27 5.96 9.76 34.72
N GLN A 28 7.27 9.55 34.88
CA GLN A 28 7.93 8.29 35.19
C GLN A 28 7.46 7.73 36.55
N ARG A 29 7.05 6.46 36.57
CA ARG A 29 7.08 5.63 37.77
C ARG A 29 8.00 4.45 37.51
N GLU A 30 9.23 4.56 37.99
CA GLU A 30 10.08 3.39 38.18
C GLU A 30 9.59 2.60 39.39
N ILE A 31 9.43 1.29 39.24
CA ILE A 31 9.46 0.35 40.36
C ILE A 31 10.32 -0.83 39.92
N LEU A 32 11.53 -0.93 40.47
CA LEU A 32 12.41 -2.10 40.44
C LEU A 32 12.23 -2.92 41.74
N PRO A 33 12.71 -4.19 41.78
CA PRO A 33 11.96 -5.33 42.28
C PRO A 33 12.22 -5.63 43.77
N VAL A 34 11.21 -6.20 44.43
CA VAL A 34 11.40 -6.89 45.71
C VAL A 34 11.74 -8.35 45.41
N ALA A 35 12.94 -8.75 45.82
CA ALA A 35 13.36 -10.14 45.90
C ALA A 35 12.75 -10.80 47.14
N THR A 36 12.15 -11.96 46.96
CA THR A 36 11.93 -12.95 48.03
C THR A 36 12.40 -14.30 47.52
N GLU A 37 13.55 -14.74 48.02
CA GLU A 37 13.96 -16.14 48.02
C GLU A 37 13.07 -16.92 49.01
N GLY A 38 12.69 -18.16 48.66
CA GLY A 38 11.85 -18.99 49.52
C GLY A 38 11.38 -20.30 48.89
N ASP A 39 12.35 -21.20 48.66
CA ASP A 39 12.30 -22.66 48.87
C ASP A 39 11.24 -23.56 48.16
N THR A 40 11.79 -24.72 47.79
CA THR A 40 11.39 -25.84 46.96
C THR A 40 9.99 -26.44 47.13
N LEU A 41 9.26 -26.58 46.01
CA LEU A 41 8.39 -27.74 45.75
C LEU A 41 8.41 -28.12 44.26
N ARG A 42 9.14 -29.21 43.99
CA ARG A 42 8.73 -30.34 43.14
C ARG A 42 8.14 -30.00 41.75
N SER A 43 8.99 -30.20 40.74
CA SER A 43 8.63 -30.36 39.33
C SER A 43 7.53 -31.40 39.16
N ASP A 44 6.32 -30.96 38.81
CA ASP A 44 5.33 -31.80 38.14
C ASP A 44 5.20 -31.34 36.70
N THR A 45 5.56 -32.25 35.83
CA THR A 45 5.70 -32.11 34.39
C THR A 45 4.34 -31.97 33.74
N LEU A 46 3.86 -30.74 33.60
CA LEU A 46 3.01 -30.41 32.47
C LEU A 46 3.96 -30.06 31.32
N ILE A 47 4.21 -31.04 30.46
CA ILE A 47 4.72 -30.79 29.11
C ILE A 47 3.69 -29.85 28.48
N ALA A 48 3.91 -28.54 28.64
CA ALA A 48 3.29 -27.54 27.83
C ALA A 48 3.73 -27.89 26.41
N ASP A 49 2.79 -28.43 25.65
CA ASP A 49 2.91 -28.64 24.22
C ASP A 49 3.38 -27.32 23.64
N SER A 50 4.68 -27.21 23.42
CA SER A 50 5.32 -26.05 22.83
C SER A 50 5.09 -26.17 21.34
N LEU A 51 3.83 -26.06 20.93
CA LEU A 51 3.51 -25.30 19.75
C LEU A 51 4.09 -23.93 20.02
N THR A 52 5.32 -23.72 19.56
CA THR A 52 5.86 -22.40 19.32
C THR A 52 4.79 -21.70 18.50
N LEU A 53 3.97 -20.90 19.18
CA LEU A 53 3.15 -19.90 18.54
C LEU A 53 4.17 -18.97 17.91
N VAL A 54 4.59 -19.31 16.69
CA VAL A 54 5.35 -18.40 15.84
C VAL A 54 4.40 -17.24 15.68
N ALA A 55 4.62 -16.21 16.51
CA ALA A 55 3.84 -14.99 16.43
C ALA A 55 3.87 -14.59 14.95
N PRO A 56 2.70 -14.44 14.29
CA PRO A 56 2.67 -14.22 12.86
C PRO A 56 3.60 -13.05 12.55
N ALA A 57 4.58 -13.30 11.67
CA ALA A 57 5.62 -12.33 11.37
C ALA A 57 4.96 -10.99 11.08
N LYS A 58 5.29 -9.96 11.87
CA LYS A 58 4.64 -8.66 11.79
C LYS A 58 4.85 -8.12 10.37
N LYS A 59 3.77 -7.97 9.60
CA LYS A 59 3.84 -7.48 8.23
C LYS A 59 4.43 -6.08 8.26
N GLN A 60 5.64 -5.91 7.73
CA GLN A 60 6.25 -4.57 7.62
C GLN A 60 5.46 -3.76 6.58
N PRO A 61 5.18 -2.47 6.87
CA PRO A 61 4.48 -1.59 5.93
C PRO A 61 5.30 -1.34 4.66
N LEU A 62 4.65 -0.77 3.64
CA LEU A 62 5.34 -0.19 2.50
C LEU A 62 6.16 1.04 2.91
N ASN A 63 7.22 1.32 2.15
CA ASN A 63 8.16 2.40 2.47
C ASN A 63 7.68 3.77 1.96
N ALA A 64 6.62 3.80 1.15
CA ALA A 64 6.04 5.00 0.54
C ALA A 64 4.51 4.86 0.48
N PRO A 65 3.77 5.99 0.41
CA PRO A 65 2.33 5.95 0.23
C PRO A 65 1.97 5.38 -1.15
N VAL A 66 0.83 4.67 -1.21
CA VAL A 66 0.19 4.26 -2.46
C VAL A 66 -0.89 5.29 -2.78
N ILE A 67 -0.82 5.90 -3.96
CA ILE A 67 -1.83 6.84 -4.45
C ILE A 67 -2.73 6.08 -5.41
N TYR A 68 -4.04 6.20 -5.26
CA TYR A 68 -4.99 5.46 -6.07
C TYR A 68 -6.21 6.31 -6.42
N GLU A 69 -6.71 6.15 -7.64
CA GLU A 69 -7.86 6.87 -8.16
C GLU A 69 -8.67 5.96 -9.10
N ALA A 70 -9.97 6.21 -9.21
CA ALA A 70 -10.86 5.49 -10.11
C ALA A 70 -11.97 6.46 -10.57
N ASN A 71 -12.48 6.25 -11.77
CA ASN A 71 -13.50 7.14 -12.34
C ASN A 71 -14.93 6.78 -11.91
N ASP A 72 -15.22 5.49 -11.76
CA ASP A 72 -16.56 5.02 -11.37
C ASP A 72 -16.64 4.88 -9.84
N SER A 73 -15.89 3.95 -9.26
CA SER A 73 -15.97 3.70 -7.82
C SER A 73 -14.73 3.06 -7.23
N ILE A 74 -14.59 3.22 -5.91
CA ILE A 74 -13.61 2.54 -5.09
C ILE A 74 -14.36 1.84 -3.94
N VAL A 75 -14.22 0.52 -3.85
CA VAL A 75 -14.90 -0.30 -2.85
C VAL A 75 -13.87 -0.96 -1.95
N PHE A 76 -13.96 -0.68 -0.65
CA PHE A 76 -13.16 -1.34 0.38
C PHE A 76 -13.93 -2.49 1.00
N THR A 77 -13.27 -3.63 1.18
CA THR A 77 -13.85 -4.79 1.85
C THR A 77 -13.21 -5.01 3.21
N LYS A 78 -13.95 -5.68 4.12
CA LYS A 78 -13.46 -6.04 5.45
C LYS A 78 -12.20 -6.93 5.38
N ASP A 79 -12.06 -7.70 4.31
CA ASP A 79 -10.92 -8.62 4.10
C ASP A 79 -9.66 -7.89 3.62
N GLY A 80 -9.64 -6.55 3.60
CA GLY A 80 -8.46 -5.76 3.28
C GLY A 80 -8.22 -5.56 1.79
N TYR A 81 -9.28 -5.66 0.97
CA TYR A 81 -9.20 -5.35 -0.47
C TYR A 81 -9.72 -3.96 -0.77
N ALA A 82 -9.07 -3.30 -1.73
CA ALA A 82 -9.59 -2.12 -2.42
C ALA A 82 -9.82 -2.48 -3.89
N HIS A 83 -11.07 -2.34 -4.35
CA HIS A 83 -11.45 -2.56 -5.73
C HIS A 83 -11.70 -1.21 -6.40
N LEU A 84 -10.96 -0.92 -7.47
CA LEU A 84 -11.06 0.29 -8.26
C LEU A 84 -11.71 -0.04 -9.60
N TYR A 85 -12.75 0.70 -9.96
CA TYR A 85 -13.54 0.46 -11.17
C TYR A 85 -13.56 1.69 -12.07
N GLY A 86 -13.47 1.44 -13.38
CA GLY A 86 -13.55 2.44 -14.43
C GLY A 86 -12.29 3.29 -14.47
N ASN A 87 -11.36 2.97 -15.37
CA ASN A 87 -10.06 3.67 -15.49
C ASN A 87 -9.33 3.84 -14.14
N GLY A 88 -9.23 2.76 -13.37
CA GLY A 88 -8.47 2.75 -12.13
C GLY A 88 -6.99 3.04 -12.38
N LYS A 89 -6.36 3.79 -11.47
CA LYS A 89 -4.92 4.06 -11.45
C LYS A 89 -4.36 3.86 -10.06
N VAL A 90 -3.20 3.23 -9.98
CA VAL A 90 -2.43 3.03 -8.75
C VAL A 90 -0.98 3.42 -8.99
N ASN A 91 -0.47 4.34 -8.17
CA ASN A 91 0.89 4.83 -8.22
C ASN A 91 1.62 4.50 -6.91
N TYR A 92 2.83 3.94 -7.02
CA TYR A 92 3.71 3.63 -5.90
C TYR A 92 5.17 3.88 -6.28
N GLU A 93 5.87 4.77 -5.58
CA GLU A 93 7.22 5.22 -5.97
C GLU A 93 7.24 5.69 -7.45
N LYS A 94 7.97 4.98 -8.31
CA LYS A 94 8.09 5.21 -9.76
C LYS A 94 7.21 4.29 -10.61
N ILE A 95 6.35 3.51 -9.95
CA ILE A 95 5.46 2.55 -10.59
C ILE A 95 4.11 3.22 -10.82
N GLU A 96 3.58 3.07 -12.03
CA GLU A 96 2.21 3.44 -12.37
C GLU A 96 1.49 2.22 -12.95
N LEU A 97 0.28 1.96 -12.49
CA LEU A 97 -0.58 0.90 -13.00
C LEU A 97 -1.96 1.47 -13.32
N THR A 98 -2.39 1.40 -14.58
CA THR A 98 -3.75 1.77 -14.98
C THR A 98 -4.48 0.58 -15.57
N ALA A 99 -5.77 0.41 -15.29
CA ALA A 99 -6.63 -0.60 -15.92
C ALA A 99 -8.13 -0.28 -15.72
N GLU A 100 -9.01 -1.01 -16.39
CA GLU A 100 -10.45 -0.89 -16.16
C GLU A 100 -10.83 -1.35 -14.74
N ILE A 101 -10.24 -2.46 -14.29
CA ILE A 101 -10.47 -3.03 -12.96
C ILE A 101 -9.13 -3.28 -12.30
N ILE A 102 -8.93 -2.71 -11.12
CA ILE A 102 -7.79 -3.00 -10.24
C ILE A 102 -8.30 -3.49 -8.89
N THR A 103 -7.72 -4.58 -8.39
CA THR A 103 -7.95 -5.08 -7.03
C THR A 103 -6.62 -5.09 -6.29
N MET A 104 -6.55 -4.37 -5.18
CA MET A 104 -5.40 -4.29 -4.30
C MET A 104 -5.67 -5.00 -3.00
N GLU A 105 -4.82 -5.94 -2.63
CA GLU A 105 -4.77 -6.51 -1.28
C GLU A 105 -3.80 -5.67 -0.46
N ILE A 106 -4.35 -4.87 0.46
CA ILE A 106 -3.61 -3.84 1.22
C ILE A 106 -2.53 -4.49 2.08
N ASP A 107 -2.91 -5.57 2.75
CA ASP A 107 -2.10 -6.34 3.69
C ASP A 107 -0.87 -6.99 3.05
N SER A 108 -1.03 -7.58 1.87
CA SER A 108 0.05 -8.26 1.16
C SER A 108 0.83 -7.32 0.24
N SER A 109 0.33 -6.09 0.03
CA SER A 109 0.85 -5.12 -0.94
C SER A 109 0.82 -5.66 -2.37
N THR A 110 -0.19 -6.48 -2.69
CA THR A 110 -0.36 -7.10 -4.01
C THR A 110 -1.48 -6.43 -4.78
N VAL A 111 -1.23 -6.12 -6.04
CA VAL A 111 -2.24 -5.65 -6.99
C VAL A 111 -2.50 -6.69 -8.07
N PHE A 112 -3.74 -6.75 -8.49
CA PHE A 112 -4.21 -7.48 -9.64
C PHE A 112 -4.98 -6.52 -10.53
N ALA A 113 -4.67 -6.50 -11.83
CA ALA A 113 -5.35 -5.62 -12.77
C ALA A 113 -5.71 -6.36 -14.07
N ARG A 114 -6.86 -5.99 -14.63
CA ARG A 114 -7.38 -6.54 -15.88
C ARG A 114 -8.28 -5.54 -16.60
N GLY A 115 -8.44 -5.76 -17.90
CA GLY A 115 -9.49 -5.14 -18.70
C GLY A 115 -10.83 -5.85 -18.56
N VAL A 116 -11.79 -5.38 -19.35
CA VAL A 116 -13.09 -6.01 -19.56
C VAL A 116 -13.32 -6.25 -21.04
N SER A 117 -13.83 -7.43 -21.39
CA SER A 117 -14.24 -7.74 -22.75
C SER A 117 -15.69 -7.28 -22.95
N ASP A 118 -15.94 -6.49 -23.98
CA ASP A 118 -17.31 -6.17 -24.41
C ASP A 118 -17.88 -7.36 -25.21
N SER A 119 -18.97 -7.96 -24.71
CA SER A 119 -19.63 -9.10 -25.35
C SER A 119 -20.23 -8.78 -26.72
N LEU A 120 -20.53 -7.51 -27.02
CA LEU A 120 -21.17 -7.12 -28.27
C LEU A 120 -20.15 -6.88 -29.39
N ASN A 121 -18.95 -6.43 -29.05
CA ASN A 121 -17.94 -5.99 -30.02
C ASN A 121 -16.62 -6.78 -29.95
N ALA A 122 -16.54 -7.81 -29.08
CA ALA A 122 -15.33 -8.58 -28.79
C ALA A 122 -14.08 -7.71 -28.52
N THR A 123 -14.30 -6.47 -28.10
CA THR A 123 -13.25 -5.46 -27.93
C THR A 123 -12.87 -5.42 -26.45
N GLU A 124 -11.57 -5.49 -26.19
CA GLU A 124 -11.01 -5.37 -24.86
C GLU A 124 -10.90 -3.89 -24.47
N LYS A 125 -11.51 -3.52 -23.35
CA LYS A 125 -11.49 -2.15 -22.81
C LYS A 125 -10.61 -2.07 -21.56
N GLY A 126 -9.82 -0.99 -21.48
CA GLY A 126 -9.03 -0.63 -20.30
C GLY A 126 -8.04 -1.72 -19.89
N MET A 127 -7.30 -2.25 -20.87
CA MET A 127 -6.24 -3.21 -20.59
C MET A 127 -5.16 -2.62 -19.67
N PRO A 128 -4.58 -3.43 -18.78
CA PRO A 128 -3.51 -2.97 -17.90
C PRO A 128 -2.33 -2.35 -18.65
N VAL A 129 -1.95 -1.16 -18.21
CA VAL A 129 -0.69 -0.51 -18.57
C VAL A 129 0.13 -0.36 -17.30
N PHE A 130 1.27 -1.04 -17.25
CA PHE A 130 2.19 -1.01 -16.12
C PHE A 130 3.47 -0.28 -16.53
N LYS A 131 3.83 0.76 -15.79
CA LYS A 131 5.07 1.52 -15.97
C LYS A 131 5.95 1.36 -14.75
N ASP A 132 7.23 1.09 -14.97
CA ASP A 132 8.28 1.13 -13.94
C ASP A 132 9.43 2.01 -14.44
N GLY A 133 9.44 3.27 -14.01
CA GLY A 133 10.32 4.29 -14.57
C GLY A 133 10.06 4.46 -16.07
N ASP A 134 11.08 4.23 -16.88
CA ASP A 134 11.01 4.40 -18.35
C ASP A 134 10.42 3.19 -19.08
N THR A 135 10.23 2.06 -18.38
CA THR A 135 9.77 0.83 -19.02
C THR A 135 8.26 0.70 -18.92
N THR A 136 7.58 0.51 -20.06
CA THR A 136 6.13 0.36 -20.13
C THR A 136 5.75 -1.02 -20.68
N TYR A 137 4.76 -1.65 -20.05
CA TYR A 137 4.22 -2.94 -20.43
C TYR A 137 2.70 -2.86 -20.59
N GLU A 138 2.20 -3.20 -21.79
CA GLU A 138 0.79 -3.45 -22.05
C GLU A 138 0.53 -4.96 -21.92
N THR A 139 -0.50 -5.33 -21.17
CA THR A 139 -0.81 -6.73 -20.87
C THR A 139 -2.31 -6.92 -20.72
N LYS A 140 -2.79 -8.15 -20.93
CA LYS A 140 -4.19 -8.50 -20.62
C LYS A 140 -4.45 -8.57 -19.11
N LEU A 141 -3.45 -9.04 -18.36
CA LEU A 141 -3.58 -9.34 -16.94
C LEU A 141 -2.22 -9.23 -16.26
N ILE A 142 -2.20 -8.52 -15.14
CA ILE A 142 -1.00 -8.39 -14.30
C ILE A 142 -1.34 -8.66 -12.84
N ARG A 143 -0.43 -9.37 -12.17
CA ARG A 143 -0.36 -9.44 -10.72
C ARG A 143 1.02 -8.97 -10.28
N TYR A 144 1.09 -8.01 -9.38
CA TYR A 144 2.35 -7.42 -8.93
C TYR A 144 2.34 -7.14 -7.44
N ASN A 145 3.46 -7.39 -6.77
CA ASN A 145 3.64 -7.11 -5.35
C ASN A 145 4.63 -5.96 -5.18
N PHE A 146 4.14 -4.82 -4.68
CA PHE A 146 4.93 -3.58 -4.55
C PHE A 146 6.10 -3.72 -3.58
N LYS A 147 5.95 -4.54 -2.54
CA LYS A 147 6.96 -4.72 -1.51
C LYS A 147 8.14 -5.56 -2.00
N SER A 148 7.85 -6.73 -2.56
CA SER A 148 8.87 -7.66 -3.06
C SER A 148 9.36 -7.31 -4.47
N LYS A 149 8.67 -6.40 -5.15
CA LYS A 149 8.91 -5.99 -6.55
C LYS A 149 8.82 -7.16 -7.54
N LYS A 150 8.00 -8.17 -7.21
CA LYS A 150 7.78 -9.38 -8.03
C LYS A 150 6.39 -9.36 -8.64
N GLY A 151 6.26 -9.81 -9.88
CA GLY A 151 4.98 -9.94 -10.54
C GLY A 151 4.94 -11.00 -11.63
N ILE A 152 3.73 -11.38 -12.00
CA ILE A 152 3.42 -12.23 -13.14
C ILE A 152 2.63 -11.39 -14.13
N ILE A 153 3.13 -11.35 -15.37
CA ILE A 153 2.48 -10.68 -16.49
C ILE A 153 2.05 -11.77 -17.46
N SER A 154 0.75 -11.85 -17.78
CA SER A 154 0.22 -12.81 -18.74
C SER A 154 -0.13 -12.11 -20.05
N ASN A 155 0.26 -12.70 -21.18
CA ASN A 155 -0.05 -12.18 -22.52
C ASN A 155 0.45 -10.74 -22.72
N LEU A 156 1.78 -10.55 -22.68
CA LEU A 156 2.41 -9.30 -23.13
C LEU A 156 1.96 -8.98 -24.55
N ILE A 157 1.27 -7.85 -24.71
CA ILE A 157 0.97 -7.30 -26.02
C ILE A 157 2.18 -6.44 -26.38
N THR A 158 3.21 -7.05 -26.95
CA THR A 158 4.27 -6.25 -27.56
C THR A 158 3.67 -5.51 -28.75
N GLN A 159 4.12 -4.28 -28.99
CA GLN A 159 3.64 -3.44 -30.09
C GLN A 159 3.77 -4.12 -31.48
N GLN A 160 4.63 -5.15 -31.60
CA GLN A 160 4.74 -6.01 -32.79
C GLN A 160 3.45 -6.81 -33.08
N ASN A 161 2.70 -7.24 -32.06
CA ASN A 161 1.50 -8.06 -32.23
C ASN A 161 0.25 -7.24 -32.64
N LYS A 162 0.31 -5.90 -32.63
CA LYS A 162 -0.78 -5.04 -33.11
C LYS A 162 -0.99 -5.10 -34.62
N TYR A 163 -0.04 -5.65 -35.39
CA TYR A 163 -0.08 -5.67 -36.86
C TYR A 163 -0.49 -7.00 -37.50
N GLU A 164 -0.65 -8.08 -36.72
CA GLU A 164 -0.97 -9.41 -37.27
C GLU A 164 -2.46 -9.80 -37.16
N GLN A 165 -3.32 -8.92 -36.63
CA GLN A 165 -4.74 -9.19 -36.43
C GLN A 165 -5.62 -8.12 -37.08
N LYS A 166 -5.33 -7.78 -38.34
CA LYS A 166 -6.21 -6.96 -39.18
C LYS A 166 -6.68 -7.75 -40.40
#